data_AF-A0A5N4DWK5-F1
#
_entry.id   AF-A0A5N4DWK5-F1
#
_cell.length_a   1.000
_cell.length_b   1.000
_cell.length_c   1.000
_cell.angle_alpha   90.00
_cell.angle_beta   90.00
_cell.angle_gamma   90.00
#
_symmetry.space_group_name_H-M   'P 1'
#
loop_
_entity.id
_entity.type
_entity.pdbx_description
1 polymer ?
#
loop_
_entity_poly.entity_id
_entity_poly.type
_entity_poly.pdbx_seq_one_letter_code
_entity_poly.pdbx_strand_id
1 'polypeptide(L)' 'MLNVPSQSFPGLSSQQRVASGGRSKVPLKQGRSLMDWIRLTKSGKDLTGLKGRLIEVTEEELKKHNKKDDCWICIRGR' A
#
# COMPACT_ATOMS: atom_id res chain seq x y z
N MET A 1 -29.73 36.62 -22.69
CA MET A 1 -29.19 35.91 -21.51
C MET A 1 -29.25 34.42 -21.80
N LEU A 2 -28.11 33.73 -21.90
CA LEU A 2 -28.07 32.29 -22.17
C LEU A 2 -28.35 31.53 -20.86
N ASN A 3 -29.47 30.82 -20.81
CA ASN A 3 -29.84 29.97 -19.68
C ASN A 3 -28.95 28.72 -19.69
N VAL A 4 -27.89 28.72 -18.87
CA VAL A 4 -27.02 27.55 -18.70
C VAL A 4 -27.68 26.63 -17.67
N PRO A 5 -28.15 25.43 -18.05
CA PRO A 5 -28.71 24.50 -17.08
C PRO A 5 -27.64 24.11 -16.07
N SER A 6 -27.98 24.12 -14.79
CA SER A 6 -27.07 23.70 -13.71
C SER A 6 -26.69 22.23 -13.95
N GLN A 7 -25.43 21.99 -14.30
CA GLN A 7 -24.91 20.65 -14.49
C GLN A 7 -24.99 19.90 -13.15
N SER A 8 -25.95 18.99 -13.02
CA SER A 8 -26.08 18.15 -11.84
C SER A 8 -24.84 17.28 -11.70
N PHE A 9 -24.09 17.42 -10.60
CA PHE A 9 -22.97 16.55 -10.28
C PHE A 9 -23.32 15.65 -9.09
N PRO A 10 -23.04 14.33 -9.15
CA PRO A 10 -22.59 13.57 -10.33
C PRO A 10 -23.65 13.56 -11.44
N GLY A 11 -23.27 13.38 -12.72
CA GLY A 11 -24.24 13.32 -13.82
C GLY A 11 -25.33 12.25 -13.63
N LEU A 12 -26.52 12.43 -14.22
CA LEU A 12 -27.68 11.52 -14.06
C LEU A 12 -27.37 10.05 -14.40
N SER A 13 -26.46 9.81 -15.36
CA SER A 13 -25.97 8.49 -15.78
C SER A 13 -24.57 8.16 -15.23
N SER A 14 -24.04 8.93 -14.27
CA SER A 14 -22.72 8.67 -13.71
C SER A 14 -22.70 7.36 -12.94
N GLN A 15 -21.67 6.54 -13.18
CA GLN A 15 -21.34 5.35 -12.38
C GLN A 15 -21.25 5.67 -10.87
N GLN A 16 -20.98 6.92 -10.48
CA GLN A 16 -21.04 7.36 -9.07
C GLN A 16 -22.45 7.25 -8.46
N ARG A 17 -23.53 7.38 -9.25
CA ARG A 17 -24.91 7.18 -8.81
C ARG A 17 -25.34 5.71 -8.84
N VAL A 18 -24.74 4.92 -9.74
CA VAL A 18 -25.05 3.49 -9.96
C VAL A 18 -24.46 2.57 -8.89
N ALA A 19 -23.62 3.09 -7.99
CA ALA A 19 -23.09 2.34 -6.84
C ALA A 19 -24.18 2.06 -5.78
N SER A 20 -25.23 1.31 -6.13
CA SER A 20 -26.22 0.73 -5.22
C SER A 20 -25.66 -0.46 -4.42
N GLY A 21 -24.46 -0.93 -4.75
CA GLY A 21 -23.63 -1.80 -3.93
C GLY A 21 -22.37 -1.06 -3.52
N GLY A 22 -22.43 -0.31 -2.41
CA GLY A 22 -21.30 0.47 -1.92
C GLY A 22 -20.05 -0.41 -1.75
N ARG A 23 -18.93 -0.01 -2.35
CA ARG A 23 -17.62 -0.63 -2.10
C ARG A 23 -17.42 -0.69 -0.58
N SER A 24 -17.22 -1.88 -0.03
CA SER A 24 -16.82 -2.07 1.37
C SER A 24 -15.44 -1.46 1.57
N LYS A 25 -15.41 -0.16 1.87
CA LYS A 25 -14.19 0.52 2.26
C LYS A 25 -13.84 0.00 3.65
N VAL A 26 -12.96 -0.99 3.70
CA VAL A 26 -12.38 -1.46 4.96
C VAL A 26 -11.59 -0.27 5.55
N PRO A 27 -11.99 0.27 6.71
CA PRO A 27 -11.25 1.35 7.32
C PRO A 27 -9.87 0.86 7.73
N LEU A 28 -8.85 1.66 7.42
CA LEU A 28 -7.49 1.35 7.86
C LEU A 28 -7.43 1.52 9.38
N LYS A 29 -6.87 0.53 10.08
CA LYS A 29 -6.50 0.70 11.48
C LYS A 29 -5.42 1.80 11.58
N GLN A 30 -5.38 2.51 12.71
CA GLN A 30 -4.32 3.47 13.01
C GLN A 30 -2.94 2.84 12.79
N GLY A 31 -1.99 3.60 12.22
CA GLY A 31 -0.65 3.10 11.91
C GLY A 31 -0.53 2.40 10.55
N ARG A 32 -1.62 2.28 9.78
CA ARG A 32 -1.64 1.61 8.46
C ARG A 32 -2.03 2.53 7.31
N SER A 33 -2.11 3.84 7.55
CA SER A 33 -2.38 4.82 6.50
C SER A 33 -1.14 5.07 5.64
N LEU A 34 -1.33 5.60 4.43
CA LEU A 34 -0.22 6.07 3.59
C LEU A 34 0.67 7.08 4.34
N MET A 35 0.08 7.94 5.17
CA MET A 35 0.83 8.92 5.97
C MET A 35 1.66 8.24 7.06
N ASP A 36 1.19 7.14 7.63
CA ASP A 36 1.99 6.33 8.57
C ASP A 36 3.20 5.72 7.86
N TRP A 37 3.01 5.21 6.63
CA TRP A 37 4.10 4.71 5.80
C TRP A 37 5.13 5.80 5.48
N ILE A 38 4.69 6.99 5.07
CA ILE A 38 5.59 8.13 4.81
C ILE A 38 6.36 8.55 6.08
N ARG A 39 5.71 8.56 7.24
CA ARG A 39 6.40 8.84 8.51
C ARG A 39 7.42 7.75 8.85
N LEU A 40 7.07 6.49 8.63
CA LEU A 40 7.95 5.36 8.89
C LEU A 40 9.21 5.41 8.01
N THR A 41 9.07 5.69 6.71
CA THR A 41 10.23 5.78 5.80
C THR A 41 11.14 6.97 6.15
N LYS A 42 10.58 8.08 6.62
CA LYS A 42 11.36 9.25 7.08
C LYS A 42 12.03 9.06 8.43
N SER A 43 11.56 8.11 9.26
CA SER A 43 12.08 7.92 10.62
C SER A 43 13.51 7.37 10.67
N GLY A 44 14.03 6.85 9.56
CA GLY A 44 15.33 6.16 9.55
C GLY A 44 15.34 4.85 10.34
N LYS A 45 14.17 4.36 10.77
CA LYS A 45 14.04 3.08 11.46
C LYS A 45 14.46 1.96 10.51
N ASP A 46 15.47 1.20 10.93
CA ASP A 46 15.88 -0.01 10.21
C ASP A 46 14.80 -1.09 10.37
N LEU A 47 14.14 -1.43 9.28
CA LEU A 47 13.16 -2.51 9.21
C LEU A 47 13.78 -3.84 8.76
N THR A 48 15.03 -3.80 8.25
CA THR A 48 15.74 -4.98 7.76
C THR A 48 16.46 -5.71 8.88
N GLY A 49 16.77 -5.02 9.99
CA GLY A 49 17.55 -5.57 11.10
C GLY A 49 19.04 -5.75 10.78
N LEU A 50 19.48 -5.35 9.58
CA LEU A 50 20.85 -5.52 9.09
C LEU A 50 21.78 -4.38 9.52
N LYS A 51 21.30 -3.40 10.29
CA LYS A 51 22.06 -2.24 10.80
C LYS A 51 22.80 -1.49 9.71
N GLY A 52 22.18 -1.40 8.53
CA GLY A 52 22.76 -0.75 7.34
C GLY A 52 23.85 -1.55 6.63
N ARG A 53 24.07 -2.82 6.97
CA ARG A 53 24.99 -3.70 6.25
C ARG A 53 24.28 -4.39 5.09
N LEU A 54 24.93 -4.40 3.93
CA LEU A 54 24.52 -5.25 2.83
C LEU A 54 25.19 -6.62 3.04
N ILE A 55 24.38 -7.66 3.19
CA ILE A 55 24.86 -9.04 3.28
C ILE A 55 24.72 -9.72 1.92
N GLU A 56 25.74 -10.48 1.53
CA GLU A 56 25.61 -11.42 0.43
C GLU A 56 24.83 -12.64 0.94
N VAL A 57 23.65 -12.87 0.35
CA VAL A 57 22.79 -13.99 0.71
C VAL A 57 22.93 -15.05 -0.37
N THR A 58 23.46 -16.21 0.00
CA THR A 58 23.51 -17.38 -0.90
C THR A 58 22.13 -18.02 -0.99
N GLU A 59 21.88 -18.81 -2.04
CA GLU A 59 20.61 -19.54 -2.18
C GLU A 59 20.34 -20.50 -1.01
N GLU A 60 21.39 -21.08 -0.43
CA GLU A 60 21.28 -21.95 0.74
C GLU A 60 20.80 -21.19 1.97
N GLU A 61 21.29 -19.96 2.18
CA GLU A 61 20.84 -19.11 3.27
C GLU A 61 19.40 -18.65 3.04
N LEU A 62 19.07 -18.22 1.82
CA LEU A 62 17.71 -17.80 1.47
C LEU A 62 16.68 -18.90 1.76
N LYS A 63 17.01 -20.17 1.48
CA LYS A 63 16.14 -21.32 1.72
C LYS A 63 15.83 -21.56 3.21
N LYS A 64 16.69 -21.13 4.13
CA LYS A 64 16.47 -21.30 5.58
C LYS A 64 15.34 -20.41 6.09
N HIS A 65 15.11 -19.27 5.44
CA HIS A 65 14.12 -18.27 5.82
C HIS A 65 12.78 -18.50 5.08
N ASN A 66 12.11 -19.62 5.40
CA ASN A 66 10.84 -20.03 4.78
C ASN A 66 9.65 -20.10 5.74
N LYS A 67 9.77 -19.55 6.95
CA LYS A 67 8.74 -19.63 7.99
C LYS A 67 7.81 -18.43 7.93
N LYS A 68 6.60 -18.57 8.46
CA LYS A 68 5.59 -17.50 8.44
C LYS A 68 6.03 -16.24 9.20
N ASP A 69 6.83 -16.43 10.23
CA ASP A 69 7.43 -15.41 11.08
C ASP A 69 8.81 -14.94 10.59
N ASP A 70 9.44 -15.68 9.69
CA ASP A 70 10.76 -15.39 9.12
C ASP A 70 10.84 -15.87 7.66
N CYS A 71 10.37 -15.01 6.75
CA CYS A 71 10.27 -15.28 5.32
C CYS A 71 11.06 -14.24 4.53
N TRP A 72 12.04 -14.70 3.77
CA TRP A 72 12.82 -13.85 2.87
C TRP A 72 12.41 -14.11 1.43
N ILE A 73 12.46 -13.06 0.61
CA ILE A 73 12.10 -13.12 -0.81
C ILE A 73 13.17 -12.38 -1.59
N CYS A 74 13.68 -13.03 -2.64
CA CYS A 74 14.55 -12.39 -3.62
C CYS A 74 13.70 -11.86 -4.78
N ILE A 75 13.81 -10.56 -5.08
CA ILE A 75 13.10 -9.88 -6.16
C ILE A 75 14.14 -9.33 -7.14
N ARG A 76 14.19 -9.91 -8.34
CA ARG A 76 15.12 -9.49 -9.42
C ARG A 76 16.60 -9.59 -9.03
N GLY A 77 16.96 -10.63 -8.27
CA GLY A 77 18.35 -10.89 -7.86
C GLY A 77 18.83 -10.06 -6.66
N ARG A 78 17.90 -9.51 -5.88
CA ARG A 78 18.15 -8.75 -4.65
C ARG A 78 17.18 -9.15 -3.55
#